data_AF-A0A816MA02-F1
#
_entry.id   AF-A0A816MA02-F1
#
_cell.length_a   1.000
_cell.length_b   1.000
_cell.length_c   1.000
_cell.angle_alpha   90.00
_cell.angle_beta   90.00
_cell.angle_gamma   90.00
#
_symmetry.space_group_name_H-M   'P 1'
#
loop_
_entity.id
_entity.type
_entity.pdbx_description
1 polymer ?
#
loop_
_entity_poly.entity_id
_entity_poly.type
_entity_poly.pdbx_seq_one_letter_code
_entity_poly.pdbx_strand_id
1 'polypeptide(L)'
;MAVESSSLPAIMAEEENLDPNTPNLIRIEKHVPAIKAICGGGDEGPSKEKKIMCGGKKSKSKSNTAVQPSHSFRNSWTFWFDNPSSKSNQATWGSSLRSLYTFATIEEFWSLYNNMHPPSKWVHGADLYCFKDRIEPKWEDPVCADGGKWTMMFPKATLESNWLNTLLALVGEQFEQGDDICGAVLNFRTRGDKISIWTKNAADEKAQISIGKQWKELLGYTETIGFIFHEDAKTLDRTAKPRYTV
;
A
#
# COMPACT_ATOMS: atom_id res chain seq x y z
N MET A 1 -34.32 9.96 -60.69
CA MET A 1 -35.64 9.88 -60.01
C MET A 1 -35.46 8.98 -58.81
N ALA A 2 -35.65 9.33 -57.54
CA ALA A 2 -35.94 10.57 -56.81
C ALA A 2 -35.23 10.37 -55.44
N VAL A 3 -34.33 11.26 -55.01
CA VAL A 3 -34.49 12.34 -53.99
C VAL A 3 -35.43 12.03 -52.82
N GLU A 4 -34.84 11.97 -51.61
CA GLU A 4 -35.29 12.49 -50.29
C GLU A 4 -34.24 11.98 -49.26
N SER A 5 -33.36 12.71 -48.56
CA SER A 5 -33.33 14.00 -47.84
C SER A 5 -34.15 14.07 -46.54
N SER A 6 -33.48 13.87 -45.38
CA SER A 6 -33.73 14.63 -44.13
C SER A 6 -32.62 14.28 -43.11
N SER A 7 -31.64 15.16 -42.87
CA SER A 7 -31.63 16.26 -41.88
C SER A 7 -31.11 15.83 -40.50
N LEU A 8 -29.90 16.30 -40.21
CA LEU A 8 -29.31 16.47 -38.87
C LEU A 8 -30.11 17.54 -38.09
N PRO A 9 -29.90 17.60 -36.76
CA PRO A 9 -29.49 18.87 -36.19
C PRO A 9 -28.20 18.76 -35.39
N ALA A 10 -27.33 19.74 -35.64
CA ALA A 10 -26.21 20.11 -34.80
C ALA A 10 -26.73 20.72 -33.49
N ILE A 11 -26.17 20.31 -32.35
CA ILE A 11 -26.24 21.07 -31.10
C ILE A 11 -24.86 21.08 -30.45
N MET A 12 -24.19 22.19 -30.69
CA MET A 12 -23.33 23.01 -29.82
C MET A 12 -22.34 22.34 -28.86
N ALA A 13 -21.08 22.72 -29.08
CA ALA A 13 -20.02 22.75 -28.09
C ALA A 13 -20.42 23.56 -26.86
N GLU A 14 -20.10 23.04 -25.68
CA GLU A 14 -19.80 23.85 -24.50
C GLU A 14 -18.43 23.40 -23.96
N GLU A 15 -17.45 24.27 -24.20
CA GLU A 15 -16.20 24.33 -23.46
C GLU A 15 -16.53 24.77 -22.03
N GLU A 16 -16.31 23.89 -21.05
CA GLU A 16 -16.34 24.31 -19.66
C GLU A 16 -15.02 25.03 -19.33
N ASN A 17 -15.07 26.35 -19.46
CA ASN A 17 -14.10 27.28 -18.90
C ASN A 17 -14.08 27.13 -17.38
N LEU A 18 -13.03 26.48 -16.84
CA LEU A 18 -12.74 26.47 -15.42
C LEU A 18 -12.10 27.81 -15.02
N ASP A 19 -12.90 28.65 -14.35
CA ASP A 19 -12.47 29.88 -13.67
C ASP A 19 -11.37 29.59 -12.62
N PRO A 20 -10.24 30.32 -12.63
CA PRO A 20 -9.12 30.12 -11.72
C PRO A 20 -9.35 30.63 -10.27
N ASN A 21 -10.59 30.91 -9.84
CA ASN A 21 -10.81 31.56 -8.54
C ASN A 21 -11.96 30.96 -7.68
N THR A 22 -11.98 29.63 -7.50
CA THR A 22 -12.87 29.01 -6.50
C THR A 22 -12.11 28.66 -5.20
N PRO A 23 -12.58 29.08 -4.01
CA PRO A 23 -11.81 28.99 -2.77
C PRO A 23 -11.73 27.56 -2.22
N ASN A 24 -10.52 27.19 -1.80
CA ASN A 24 -10.11 25.97 -1.08
C ASN A 24 -11.21 25.31 -0.23
N LEU A 25 -11.53 24.06 -0.56
CA LEU A 25 -12.24 23.17 0.35
C LEU A 25 -11.35 22.86 1.56
N ILE A 26 -11.93 23.19 2.71
CA ILE A 26 -11.44 23.05 4.08
C ILE A 26 -10.81 21.66 4.30
N ARG A 27 -9.52 21.67 4.63
CA ARG A 27 -8.75 20.52 5.15
C ARG A 27 -9.40 20.06 6.44
N ILE A 28 -10.19 18.99 6.38
CA ILE A 28 -10.65 18.29 7.58
C ILE A 28 -9.43 17.54 8.12
N GLU A 29 -8.81 18.09 9.16
CA GLU A 29 -7.94 17.33 10.07
C GLU A 29 -8.77 16.20 10.68
N LYS A 30 -8.74 15.03 10.04
CA LYS A 30 -9.20 13.80 10.68
C LYS A 30 -8.12 13.41 11.68
N HIS A 31 -8.41 13.68 12.95
CA HIS A 31 -7.72 13.11 14.09
C HIS A 31 -7.49 11.60 13.86
N VAL A 32 -6.23 11.19 13.80
CA VAL A 32 -5.82 9.79 13.61
C VAL A 32 -6.02 9.04 14.92
N PRO A 33 -6.95 8.08 15.02
CA PRO A 33 -6.99 7.19 16.16
C PRO A 33 -5.82 6.21 16.02
N ALA A 34 -5.06 6.02 17.10
CA ALA A 34 -4.10 4.92 17.17
C ALA A 34 -4.80 3.59 16.82
N ILE A 35 -4.26 2.85 15.86
CA ILE A 35 -4.77 1.52 15.49
C ILE A 35 -4.53 0.59 16.69
N LYS A 36 -5.57 0.38 17.50
CA LYS A 36 -5.56 -0.55 18.64
C LYS A 36 -5.72 -1.98 18.13
N ALA A 37 -4.81 -2.86 18.55
CA ALA A 37 -5.00 -4.30 18.45
C ALA A 37 -6.11 -4.73 19.42
N ILE A 38 -7.08 -5.51 18.94
CA ILE A 38 -8.11 -6.12 19.77
C ILE A 38 -7.49 -7.34 20.46
N CYS A 39 -7.18 -7.22 21.75
CA CYS A 39 -6.99 -8.37 22.64
C CYS A 39 -8.36 -8.74 23.23
N GLY A 40 -8.77 -9.99 23.09
CA GLY A 40 -10.04 -10.47 23.64
C GLY A 40 -9.99 -10.76 25.14
N GLY A 41 -11.08 -10.40 25.83
CA GLY A 41 -11.58 -11.06 27.05
C GLY A 41 -11.34 -10.35 28.38
N GLY A 42 -12.42 -9.79 28.96
CA GLY A 42 -12.49 -9.37 30.37
C GLY A 42 -13.46 -8.20 30.62
N ASP A 43 -14.67 -8.54 31.04
CA ASP A 43 -15.81 -7.66 31.38
C ASP A 43 -15.54 -6.84 32.67
N GLU A 44 -15.85 -5.54 32.68
CA GLU A 44 -16.54 -4.85 33.79
C GLU A 44 -16.81 -3.36 33.46
N GLY A 45 -18.01 -2.91 33.82
CA GLY A 45 -18.69 -1.70 33.37
C GLY A 45 -18.27 -0.35 34.02
N PRO A 46 -19.08 0.71 33.81
CA PRO A 46 -18.60 2.08 33.61
C PRO A 46 -18.66 2.97 34.86
N SER A 47 -17.82 4.00 34.92
CA SER A 47 -18.02 5.10 35.87
C SER A 47 -17.73 6.50 35.30
N LYS A 48 -18.85 7.23 35.13
CA LYS A 48 -19.13 8.62 35.51
C LYS A 48 -18.27 9.78 34.95
N GLU A 49 -18.91 10.42 33.99
CA GLU A 49 -18.95 11.86 33.68
C GLU A 49 -18.58 12.81 34.85
N LYS A 50 -17.61 13.70 34.62
CA LYS A 50 -17.46 14.97 35.36
C LYS A 50 -17.12 16.11 34.39
N LYS A 51 -18.12 16.96 34.17
CA LYS A 51 -18.03 18.30 33.59
C LYS A 51 -17.50 19.28 34.66
N ILE A 52 -16.57 20.18 34.33
CA ILE A 52 -16.44 21.55 34.89
C ILE A 52 -15.47 22.40 34.03
N MET A 53 -16.06 23.42 33.39
CA MET A 53 -15.71 24.84 33.20
C MET A 53 -14.39 25.34 32.56
N CYS A 54 -14.62 26.29 31.64
CA CYS A 54 -13.69 27.14 30.89
C CYS A 54 -12.91 28.17 31.72
N GLY A 55 -11.71 28.50 31.24
CA GLY A 55 -11.02 29.76 31.52
C GLY A 55 -9.70 29.86 30.77
N GLY A 56 -9.63 30.62 29.67
CA GLY A 56 -8.39 30.83 28.94
C GLY A 56 -8.52 31.81 27.77
N LYS A 57 -7.89 32.97 27.92
CA LYS A 57 -7.92 34.14 27.02
C LYS A 57 -7.50 33.81 25.58
N LYS A 58 -8.20 34.41 24.60
CA LYS A 58 -7.84 34.42 23.18
C LYS A 58 -6.53 35.19 22.98
N SER A 59 -5.41 34.48 22.81
CA SER A 59 -4.23 35.01 22.12
C SER A 59 -4.27 34.55 20.66
N LYS A 60 -4.50 35.49 19.74
CA LYS A 60 -4.26 35.28 18.30
C LYS A 60 -2.74 35.17 18.10
N SER A 61 -2.19 33.96 18.08
CA SER A 61 -0.88 33.75 17.46
C SER A 61 -1.09 33.74 15.95
N LYS A 62 -0.53 34.74 15.26
CA LYS A 62 -0.31 34.66 13.82
C LYS A 62 0.73 33.57 13.59
N SER A 63 0.31 32.39 13.17
CA SER A 63 1.24 31.37 12.69
C SER A 63 1.79 31.83 11.33
N ASN A 64 2.98 32.43 11.33
CA ASN A 64 3.84 32.42 10.16
C ASN A 64 4.30 30.96 9.97
N THR A 65 3.45 30.12 9.39
CA THR A 65 3.86 28.78 8.97
C THR A 65 4.65 28.99 7.69
N ALA A 66 5.98 29.14 7.82
CA ALA A 66 6.87 28.91 6.71
C ALA A 66 6.54 27.50 6.17
N VAL A 67 6.02 27.43 4.95
CA VAL A 67 5.79 26.16 4.27
C VAL A 67 7.17 25.54 4.08
N GLN A 68 7.52 24.61 4.95
CA GLN A 68 8.75 23.84 4.81
C GLN A 68 8.65 23.10 3.47
N PRO A 69 9.69 23.13 2.61
CA PRO A 69 9.71 22.34 1.38
C PRO A 69 9.53 20.86 1.73
N SER A 70 8.46 20.23 1.25
CA SER A 70 8.22 18.80 1.41
C SER A 70 8.94 18.01 0.33
N HIS A 71 9.59 16.92 0.71
CA HIS A 71 10.34 16.08 -0.24
C HIS A 71 9.39 15.06 -0.88
N SER A 72 8.95 15.32 -2.11
CA SER A 72 7.99 14.45 -2.81
C SER A 72 8.66 13.22 -3.41
N PHE A 73 7.98 12.08 -3.35
CA PHE A 73 8.36 10.88 -4.09
C PHE A 73 7.97 10.98 -5.57
N ARG A 74 8.57 10.13 -6.41
CA ARG A 74 8.19 10.00 -7.82
C ARG A 74 6.78 9.46 -7.98
N ASN A 75 6.43 8.46 -7.18
CA ASN A 75 5.12 7.83 -7.13
C ASN A 75 4.50 8.02 -5.75
N SER A 76 3.17 8.14 -5.70
CA SER A 76 2.42 7.99 -4.44
C SER A 76 2.28 6.51 -4.11
N TRP A 77 2.16 6.20 -2.82
CA TRP A 77 2.08 4.83 -2.31
C TRP A 77 0.99 4.70 -1.26
N THR A 78 0.34 3.54 -1.22
CA THR A 78 -0.76 3.23 -0.32
C THR A 78 -0.42 2.02 0.54
N PHE A 79 -0.52 2.18 1.86
CA PHE A 79 -0.53 1.05 2.77
C PHE A 79 -1.89 0.37 2.80
N TRP A 80 -1.90 -0.95 2.79
CA TRP A 80 -3.11 -1.76 2.98
C TRP A 80 -2.90 -2.79 4.07
N PHE A 81 -3.99 -3.25 4.66
CA PHE A 81 -3.97 -4.26 5.71
C PHE A 81 -5.08 -5.28 5.50
N ASP A 82 -4.73 -6.55 5.74
CA ASP A 82 -5.69 -7.64 5.79
C ASP A 82 -5.67 -8.31 7.17
N ASN A 83 -6.79 -8.18 7.88
CA ASN A 83 -6.95 -8.67 9.24
C ASN A 83 -7.24 -10.18 9.24
N PRO A 84 -6.48 -11.01 9.98
CA PRO A 84 -6.62 -12.47 9.91
C PRO A 84 -8.02 -12.98 10.24
N SER A 85 -8.73 -12.38 11.20
CA SER A 85 -10.09 -12.83 11.56
C SER A 85 -11.15 -12.47 10.52
N SER A 86 -10.96 -11.37 9.79
CA SER A 86 -11.82 -11.03 8.66
C SER A 86 -11.45 -11.89 7.45
N LYS A 87 -10.16 -12.17 7.25
CA LYS A 87 -9.60 -12.98 6.16
C LYS A 87 -10.07 -14.43 6.19
N SER A 88 -10.11 -15.05 7.36
CA SER A 88 -10.56 -16.44 7.50
C SER A 88 -12.03 -16.66 7.14
N ASN A 89 -12.84 -15.60 7.18
CA ASN A 89 -14.28 -15.64 6.96
C ASN A 89 -14.68 -15.07 5.58
N GLN A 90 -13.71 -14.78 4.71
CA GLN A 90 -14.00 -14.24 3.38
C GLN A 90 -14.57 -15.30 2.45
N ALA A 91 -15.67 -14.97 1.76
CA ALA A 91 -16.17 -15.77 0.64
C ALA A 91 -15.36 -15.55 -0.66
N THR A 92 -14.77 -14.36 -0.82
CA THR A 92 -13.95 -13.98 -1.98
C THR A 92 -12.64 -13.39 -1.48
N TRP A 93 -11.52 -13.89 -2.00
CA TRP A 93 -10.18 -13.44 -1.61
C TRP A 93 -10.02 -11.93 -1.83
N GLY A 94 -9.38 -11.25 -0.87
CA GLY A 94 -9.16 -9.81 -0.92
C GLY A 94 -10.35 -8.95 -0.45
N SER A 95 -11.48 -9.56 -0.04
CA SER A 95 -12.66 -8.81 0.40
C SER A 95 -12.51 -8.11 1.77
N SER A 96 -11.64 -8.60 2.65
CA SER A 96 -11.29 -7.90 3.90
C SER A 96 -10.03 -7.05 3.84
N LEU A 97 -9.45 -6.90 2.65
CA LEU A 97 -8.39 -5.93 2.42
C LEU A 97 -8.94 -4.52 2.62
N ARG A 98 -8.20 -3.70 3.37
CA ARG A 98 -8.53 -2.29 3.63
C ARG A 98 -7.34 -1.40 3.33
N SER A 99 -7.56 -0.33 2.57
CA SER A 99 -6.59 0.75 2.44
C SER A 99 -6.48 1.51 3.77
N LEU A 100 -5.26 1.76 4.23
CA LEU A 100 -4.99 2.50 5.45
C LEU A 100 -4.74 3.98 5.15
N TYR A 101 -3.68 4.26 4.40
CA TYR A 101 -3.22 5.62 4.14
C TYR A 101 -2.44 5.67 2.82
N THR A 102 -2.62 6.75 2.07
CA THR A 102 -1.84 7.07 0.87
C THR A 102 -0.91 8.24 1.18
N PHE A 103 0.37 8.09 0.86
CA PHE A 103 1.40 9.09 1.09
C PHE A 103 2.15 9.40 -0.22
N ALA A 104 2.64 10.63 -0.34
CA ALA A 104 3.37 11.13 -1.50
C ALA A 104 4.68 11.82 -1.14
N THR A 105 4.97 12.04 0.15
CA THR A 105 6.22 12.69 0.61
C THR A 105 6.99 11.87 1.63
N ILE A 106 8.29 12.14 1.76
CA ILE A 106 9.18 11.52 2.75
C ILE A 106 8.67 11.75 4.17
N GLU A 107 8.18 12.95 4.48
CA GLU A 107 7.65 13.31 5.80
C GLU A 107 6.38 12.52 6.13
N GLU A 108 5.48 12.34 5.16
CA GLU A 108 4.28 11.52 5.32
C GLU A 108 4.64 10.04 5.53
N PHE A 109 5.60 9.52 4.76
CA PHE A 109 6.10 8.16 4.93
C PHE A 109 6.62 7.93 6.34
N TRP A 110 7.53 8.78 6.84
CA TRP A 110 8.09 8.61 8.18
C TRP A 110 7.07 8.87 9.28
N SER A 111 6.16 9.83 9.08
CA SER A 111 5.06 10.06 10.01
C SER A 111 4.19 8.81 10.15
N LEU A 112 3.81 8.19 9.03
CA LEU A 112 3.02 6.96 9.05
C LEU A 112 3.80 5.78 9.62
N TYR A 113 5.02 5.53 9.13
CA TYR A 113 5.85 4.38 9.54
C TYR A 113 6.13 4.39 11.04
N ASN A 114 6.45 5.54 11.61
CA ASN A 114 6.72 5.67 13.05
C ASN A 114 5.47 5.49 13.93
N ASN A 115 4.26 5.60 13.37
CA ASN A 115 3.00 5.38 14.09
C ASN A 115 2.42 3.97 13.86
N MET A 116 3.05 3.14 13.02
CA MET A 116 2.67 1.73 12.86
C MET A 116 3.29 0.88 13.97
N HIS A 117 2.60 -0.23 14.33
CA HIS A 117 3.22 -1.21 15.22
C HIS A 117 4.43 -1.84 14.53
N PRO A 118 5.55 -2.07 15.26
CA PRO A 118 6.68 -2.79 14.70
C PRO A 118 6.24 -4.20 14.26
N PRO A 119 6.79 -4.75 13.16
CA PRO A 119 6.49 -6.09 12.65
C PRO A 119 6.45 -7.21 13.71
N SER A 120 7.25 -7.09 14.77
CA SER A 120 7.29 -8.03 15.89
C SER A 120 5.98 -8.15 16.70
N LYS A 121 5.12 -7.11 16.68
CA LYS A 121 3.86 -7.06 17.47
C LYS A 121 2.62 -7.49 16.71
N TRP A 122 2.76 -7.87 15.43
CA TRP A 122 1.61 -8.24 14.60
C TRP A 122 1.17 -9.68 14.83
N VAL A 123 -0.14 -9.92 14.73
CA VAL A 123 -0.75 -11.23 14.90
C VAL A 123 -0.47 -12.12 13.69
N HIS A 124 -0.20 -13.41 13.92
CA HIS A 124 -0.04 -14.37 12.84
C HIS A 124 -1.28 -14.45 11.95
N GLY A 125 -1.06 -14.60 10.64
CA GLY A 125 -2.09 -14.60 9.61
C GLY A 125 -2.41 -13.20 9.05
N ALA A 126 -1.92 -12.14 9.69
CA ALA A 126 -2.01 -10.78 9.16
C ALA A 126 -1.10 -10.58 7.95
N ASP A 127 -1.51 -9.64 7.09
CA ASP A 127 -0.74 -9.16 5.95
C ASP A 127 -0.75 -7.63 5.90
N LEU A 128 0.43 -7.03 5.75
CA LEU A 128 0.63 -5.60 5.56
C LEU A 128 1.19 -5.37 4.16
N TYR A 129 0.59 -4.48 3.39
CA TYR A 129 0.96 -4.21 2.01
C TYR A 129 1.36 -2.74 1.85
N CYS A 130 2.29 -2.46 0.95
CA CYS A 130 2.59 -1.11 0.47
C CYS A 130 2.70 -1.16 -1.06
N PHE A 131 1.76 -0.56 -1.77
CA PHE A 131 1.64 -0.63 -3.22
C PHE A 131 1.63 0.77 -3.80
N LYS A 132 2.06 0.93 -5.06
CA LYS A 132 1.91 2.20 -5.77
C LYS A 132 0.43 2.59 -5.78
N ASP A 133 0.16 3.88 -5.68
CA ASP A 133 -1.20 4.41 -5.64
C ASP A 133 -1.98 3.93 -6.86
N ARG A 134 -3.28 3.66 -6.65
CA ARG A 134 -4.22 3.10 -7.64
C ARG A 134 -3.93 1.67 -8.12
N ILE A 135 -2.95 0.98 -7.55
CA ILE A 135 -2.79 -0.47 -7.73
C ILE A 135 -3.32 -1.15 -6.47
N GLU A 136 -4.39 -1.93 -6.61
CA GLU A 136 -4.84 -2.75 -5.50
C GLU A 136 -3.93 -3.98 -5.39
N PRO A 137 -3.54 -4.42 -4.18
CA PRO A 137 -2.73 -5.62 -3.97
C PRO A 137 -3.59 -6.88 -4.15
N LYS A 138 -4.20 -6.98 -5.31
CA LYS A 138 -5.09 -8.06 -5.71
C LYS A 138 -4.69 -8.57 -7.08
N TRP A 139 -4.81 -9.87 -7.19
CA TRP A 139 -4.63 -10.60 -8.44
C TRP A 139 -5.72 -10.34 -9.50
N GLU A 140 -6.83 -9.67 -9.19
CA GLU A 140 -7.82 -9.16 -10.17
C GLU A 140 -7.51 -7.74 -10.66
N ASP A 141 -6.60 -7.03 -9.99
CA ASP A 141 -6.14 -5.74 -10.48
C ASP A 141 -5.45 -5.97 -11.85
N PRO A 142 -5.86 -5.26 -12.91
CA PRO A 142 -5.38 -5.51 -14.25
C PRO A 142 -3.86 -5.29 -14.39
N VAL A 143 -3.25 -4.47 -13.53
CA VAL A 143 -1.79 -4.25 -13.53
C VAL A 143 -1.06 -5.45 -12.94
N CYS A 144 -1.66 -6.13 -11.96
CA CYS A 144 -1.05 -7.27 -11.28
C CYS A 144 -1.47 -8.63 -11.87
N ALA A 145 -2.49 -8.69 -12.72
CA ALA A 145 -3.09 -9.94 -13.18
C ALA A 145 -2.08 -10.89 -13.85
N ASP A 146 -1.31 -10.37 -14.82
CA ASP A 146 -0.27 -11.10 -15.56
C ASP A 146 1.10 -11.01 -14.88
N GLY A 147 1.09 -10.65 -13.60
CA GLY A 147 2.27 -10.43 -12.78
C GLY A 147 2.73 -11.66 -12.01
N GLY A 148 3.66 -11.42 -11.10
CA GLY A 148 4.19 -12.43 -10.20
C GLY A 148 4.88 -11.79 -9.02
N LYS A 149 5.42 -12.63 -8.14
CA LYS A 149 6.10 -12.16 -6.93
C LYS A 149 7.40 -12.89 -6.65
N TRP A 150 8.40 -12.13 -6.24
CA TRP A 150 9.58 -12.64 -5.55
C TRP A 150 9.26 -12.76 -4.06
N THR A 151 9.75 -13.81 -3.40
CA THR A 151 9.52 -14.00 -1.95
C THR A 151 10.80 -14.38 -1.23
N MET A 152 11.05 -13.70 -0.10
CA MET A 152 12.11 -14.01 0.86
C MET A 152 11.49 -14.35 2.22
N MET A 153 12.13 -15.25 2.96
CA MET A 153 11.77 -15.58 4.34
C MET A 153 12.77 -14.96 5.30
N PHE A 154 12.28 -14.34 6.36
CA PHE A 154 13.12 -13.67 7.35
C PHE A 154 12.82 -14.16 8.77
N PRO A 155 13.86 -14.34 9.61
CA PRO A 155 13.65 -14.49 11.04
C PRO A 155 13.15 -13.19 11.66
N LYS A 156 12.42 -13.28 12.78
CA LYS A 156 11.86 -12.12 13.49
C LYS A 156 12.90 -11.04 13.81
N ALA A 157 14.14 -11.42 14.09
CA ALA A 157 15.22 -10.51 14.46
C ALA A 157 15.64 -9.54 13.34
N THR A 158 15.51 -9.94 12.08
CA THR A 158 15.92 -9.11 10.93
C THR A 158 14.74 -8.65 10.07
N LEU A 159 13.52 -9.08 10.40
CA LEU A 159 12.32 -8.79 9.62
C LEU A 159 12.04 -7.29 9.50
N GLU A 160 12.16 -6.56 10.61
CA GLU A 160 11.81 -5.14 10.67
C GLU A 160 12.74 -4.28 9.82
N SER A 161 14.06 -4.51 9.93
CA SER A 161 15.05 -3.80 9.10
C SER A 161 14.90 -4.16 7.63
N ASN A 162 14.67 -5.43 7.29
CA ASN A 162 14.50 -5.84 5.89
C ASN A 162 13.18 -5.33 5.29
N TRP A 163 12.12 -5.23 6.07
CA TRP A 163 10.87 -4.61 5.64
C TRP A 163 11.06 -3.12 5.37
N LEU A 164 11.70 -2.39 6.29
CA LEU A 164 12.01 -0.98 6.08
C LEU A 164 12.91 -0.77 4.86
N ASN A 165 13.99 -1.54 4.72
CA ASN A 165 14.90 -1.44 3.58
C ASN A 165 14.18 -1.73 2.26
N THR A 166 13.27 -2.70 2.24
CA THR A 166 12.44 -2.97 1.06
C THR A 166 11.57 -1.76 0.74
N LEU A 167 10.86 -1.19 1.73
CA LEU A 167 10.04 0.01 1.52
C LEU A 167 10.85 1.20 1.00
N LEU A 168 12.02 1.46 1.59
CA LEU A 168 12.92 2.54 1.18
C LEU A 168 13.42 2.36 -0.25
N ALA A 169 13.79 1.14 -0.64
CA ALA A 169 14.20 0.84 -2.01
C ALA A 169 13.06 1.07 -3.03
N LEU A 170 11.82 0.75 -2.64
CA LEU A 170 10.64 0.98 -3.47
C LEU A 170 10.34 2.48 -3.63
N VAL A 171 10.11 3.19 -2.53
CA VAL A 171 9.72 4.62 -2.58
C VAL A 171 10.86 5.52 -3.09
N GLY A 172 12.10 5.07 -2.91
CA GLY A 172 13.31 5.71 -3.43
C GLY A 172 13.62 5.36 -4.89
N GLU A 173 12.80 4.55 -5.56
CA GLU A 173 12.95 4.16 -6.97
C GLU A 173 14.35 3.58 -7.29
N GLN A 174 14.85 2.71 -6.40
CA GLN A 174 16.23 2.20 -6.48
C GLN A 174 16.41 1.03 -7.48
N PHE A 175 15.31 0.49 -7.99
CA PHE A 175 15.33 -0.62 -8.95
C PHE A 175 15.44 -0.11 -10.38
N GLU A 176 16.34 -0.69 -11.18
CA GLU A 176 16.44 -0.35 -12.61
C GLU A 176 15.12 -0.60 -13.37
N GLN A 177 14.40 -1.67 -13.00
CA GLN A 177 13.09 -2.03 -13.55
C GLN A 177 11.97 -1.62 -12.58
N GLY A 178 12.12 -0.47 -11.93
CA GLY A 178 11.17 0.03 -10.93
C GLY A 178 9.76 0.24 -11.47
N ASP A 179 9.61 0.53 -12.77
CA ASP A 179 8.31 0.66 -13.43
C ASP A 179 7.52 -0.66 -13.46
N ASP A 180 8.21 -1.81 -13.44
CA ASP A 180 7.57 -3.13 -13.37
C ASP A 180 7.15 -3.53 -11.96
N ILE A 181 7.54 -2.78 -10.92
CA ILE A 181 7.14 -3.07 -9.55
C ILE A 181 5.77 -2.47 -9.24
N CYS A 182 4.88 -3.31 -8.70
CA CYS A 182 3.56 -2.92 -8.21
C CYS A 182 3.62 -2.51 -6.73
N GLY A 183 4.34 -3.27 -5.91
CA GLY A 183 4.40 -3.07 -4.47
C GLY A 183 5.07 -4.20 -3.72
N ALA A 184 5.00 -4.16 -2.40
CA ALA A 184 5.46 -5.24 -1.53
C ALA A 184 4.44 -5.60 -0.46
N VAL A 185 4.54 -6.84 0.01
CA VAL A 185 3.73 -7.40 1.09
C VAL A 185 4.61 -8.04 2.14
N LEU A 186 4.28 -7.78 3.40
CA LEU A 186 4.80 -8.43 4.58
C LEU A 186 3.73 -9.38 5.13
N ASN A 187 4.02 -10.68 5.13
CA ASN A 187 3.14 -11.74 5.61
C ASN A 187 3.61 -12.25 6.98
N PHE A 188 2.77 -12.13 8.00
CA PHE A 188 3.04 -12.67 9.33
C PHE A 188 2.58 -14.13 9.41
N ARG A 189 3.48 -15.09 9.60
CA ARG A 189 3.17 -16.54 9.56
C ARG A 189 3.90 -17.30 10.66
N THR A 190 3.32 -18.42 11.08
CA THR A 190 3.88 -19.25 12.16
C THR A 190 5.20 -19.93 11.77
N ARG A 191 5.38 -20.25 10.49
CA ARG A 191 6.55 -20.97 9.95
C ARG A 191 7.63 -20.04 9.38
N GLY A 192 7.64 -18.78 9.80
CA GLY A 192 8.55 -17.75 9.28
C GLY A 192 7.79 -16.70 8.48
N ASP A 193 8.10 -15.45 8.77
CA ASP A 193 7.49 -14.31 8.10
C ASP A 193 8.13 -14.10 6.73
N LYS A 194 7.34 -13.57 5.81
CA LYS A 194 7.72 -13.42 4.41
C LYS A 194 7.61 -11.98 3.99
N ILE A 195 8.58 -11.50 3.24
CA ILE A 195 8.44 -10.29 2.45
C ILE A 195 8.35 -10.74 0.99
N SER A 196 7.45 -10.14 0.22
CA SER A 196 7.37 -10.37 -1.22
C SER A 196 7.26 -9.07 -1.98
N ILE A 197 7.98 -8.96 -3.09
CA ILE A 197 7.80 -7.87 -4.07
C ILE A 197 6.92 -8.40 -5.19
N TRP A 198 5.86 -7.66 -5.49
CA TRP A 198 4.92 -7.93 -6.58
C TRP A 198 5.31 -7.08 -7.78
N THR A 199 5.29 -7.70 -8.95
CA THR A 199 5.66 -7.09 -10.23
C THR A 199 4.56 -7.35 -11.24
N LYS A 200 4.46 -6.46 -12.23
CA LYS A 200 3.70 -6.69 -13.46
C LYS A 200 4.53 -7.50 -14.45
N ASN A 201 3.89 -7.98 -15.52
CA ASN A 201 4.55 -8.63 -16.65
C ASN A 201 5.52 -9.77 -16.26
N ALA A 202 4.98 -10.85 -15.71
CA ALA A 202 5.76 -12.02 -15.29
C ALA A 202 6.57 -12.67 -16.43
N ALA A 203 6.10 -12.53 -17.67
CA ALA A 203 6.76 -13.08 -18.85
C ALA A 203 8.09 -12.38 -19.22
N ASP A 204 8.35 -11.16 -18.72
CA ASP A 204 9.63 -10.48 -18.96
C ASP A 204 10.72 -11.03 -18.04
N GLU A 205 11.30 -12.17 -18.42
CA GLU A 205 12.34 -12.85 -17.64
C GLU A 205 13.52 -11.91 -17.32
N LYS A 206 13.95 -11.07 -18.27
CA LYS A 206 15.09 -10.18 -18.05
C LYS A 206 14.79 -9.16 -16.94
N ALA A 207 13.61 -8.55 -16.98
CA ALA A 207 13.19 -7.62 -15.95
C ALA A 207 13.06 -8.32 -14.58
N GLN A 208 12.41 -9.48 -14.55
CA GLN A 208 12.20 -10.23 -13.31
C GLN A 208 13.51 -10.66 -12.65
N ILE A 209 14.45 -11.22 -13.43
CA ILE A 209 15.77 -11.62 -12.94
C ILE A 209 16.55 -10.41 -12.41
N SER A 210 16.46 -9.25 -13.09
CA SER A 210 17.12 -8.01 -12.63
C SER A 210 16.57 -7.56 -11.27
N ILE A 211 15.24 -7.50 -11.12
CA ILE A 211 14.58 -7.10 -9.87
C ILE A 211 14.97 -8.03 -8.72
N GLY A 212 14.90 -9.35 -8.95
CA GLY A 212 15.24 -10.34 -7.91
C GLY A 212 16.69 -10.23 -7.45
N LYS A 213 17.64 -10.04 -8.36
CA LYS A 213 19.07 -9.88 -8.04
C LYS A 213 19.34 -8.59 -7.27
N GLN A 214 18.82 -7.46 -7.75
CA GLN A 214 18.96 -6.17 -7.07
C GLN A 214 18.37 -6.22 -5.66
N TRP A 215 17.20 -6.85 -5.50
CA TRP A 215 16.58 -6.98 -4.19
C TRP A 215 17.41 -7.82 -3.21
N LYS A 216 18.02 -8.92 -3.68
CA LYS A 216 18.98 -9.69 -2.86
C LYS A 216 20.18 -8.86 -2.45
N GLU A 217 20.77 -8.13 -3.38
CA GLU A 217 21.95 -7.30 -3.12
C GLU A 217 21.64 -6.20 -2.10
N LEU A 218 20.53 -5.47 -2.29
CA LEU A 218 20.06 -4.42 -1.39
C LEU A 218 19.87 -4.91 0.06
N LEU A 219 19.41 -6.14 0.24
CA LEU A 219 19.16 -6.73 1.56
C LEU A 219 20.33 -7.58 2.08
N GLY A 220 21.40 -7.77 1.30
CA GLY A 220 22.47 -8.72 1.62
C GLY A 220 21.97 -10.17 1.75
N TYR A 221 20.90 -10.53 1.03
CA TYR A 221 20.27 -11.84 1.11
C TYR A 221 21.01 -12.86 0.23
N THR A 222 21.62 -13.86 0.86
CA THR A 222 22.51 -14.81 0.17
C THR A 222 21.78 -16.04 -0.38
N GLU A 223 20.68 -16.44 0.25
CA GLU A 223 19.91 -17.63 -0.15
C GLU A 223 19.22 -17.45 -1.51
N THR A 224 18.95 -18.55 -2.19
CA THR A 224 18.19 -18.54 -3.45
C THR A 224 16.74 -18.13 -3.18
N ILE A 225 16.23 -17.20 -3.98
CA ILE A 225 14.82 -16.79 -3.94
C ILE A 225 14.11 -17.25 -5.20
N GLY A 226 12.78 -17.40 -5.12
CA GLY A 226 11.95 -17.84 -6.23
C GLY A 226 10.92 -16.78 -6.65
N PHE A 227 10.67 -16.70 -7.95
CA PHE A 227 9.60 -15.91 -8.55
C PHE A 227 8.44 -16.80 -8.93
N ILE A 228 7.24 -16.55 -8.42
CA ILE A 228 6.04 -17.32 -8.72
C ILE A 228 5.04 -16.44 -9.46
N PHE A 229 4.53 -16.91 -10.59
CA PHE A 229 3.51 -16.23 -11.37
C PHE A 229 2.20 -16.20 -10.57
N HIS A 230 1.45 -15.11 -10.67
CA HIS A 230 0.17 -15.03 -9.96
C HIS A 230 -0.79 -16.12 -10.42
N GLU A 231 -0.86 -16.41 -11.72
CA GLU A 231 -1.68 -17.49 -12.29
C GLU A 231 -1.39 -18.85 -11.66
N ASP A 232 -0.12 -19.22 -11.56
CA ASP A 232 0.32 -20.47 -10.91
C ASP A 232 -0.06 -20.48 -9.42
N ALA A 233 0.13 -19.35 -8.73
CA ALA A 233 -0.28 -19.23 -7.33
C ALA A 233 -1.80 -19.38 -7.16
N LYS A 234 -2.61 -18.99 -8.16
CA LYS A 234 -4.08 -19.17 -8.12
C LYS A 234 -4.48 -20.63 -8.26
N THR A 235 -3.90 -21.28 -9.25
CA THR A 235 -4.36 -22.59 -9.73
C THR A 235 -3.76 -23.74 -8.92
N LEU A 236 -2.50 -23.57 -8.48
CA LEU A 236 -1.72 -24.61 -7.80
C LEU A 236 -1.56 -24.35 -6.30
N ASP A 237 -1.90 -23.16 -5.80
CA ASP A 237 -1.78 -22.74 -4.39
C ASP A 237 -0.42 -23.13 -3.78
N ARG A 238 -0.39 -24.12 -2.86
CA ARG A 238 0.83 -24.56 -2.17
C ARG A 238 1.78 -25.37 -3.04
N THR A 239 1.31 -25.83 -4.20
CA THR A 239 2.10 -26.63 -5.15
C THR A 239 2.73 -25.79 -6.27
N ALA A 240 2.42 -24.49 -6.32
CA ALA A 240 3.04 -23.56 -7.25
C ALA A 240 4.56 -23.57 -7.10
N LYS A 241 5.28 -23.71 -8.21
CA LYS A 241 6.74 -23.74 -8.24
C LYS A 241 7.29 -22.41 -8.75
N PRO A 242 8.48 -21.99 -8.30
CA PRO A 242 9.14 -20.83 -8.88
C PRO A 242 9.40 -21.03 -10.36
N ARG A 243 9.01 -20.05 -11.17
CA ARG A 243 9.30 -20.00 -12.61
C ARG A 243 10.73 -19.54 -12.86
N TYR A 244 11.22 -18.61 -12.03
CA TYR A 244 12.59 -18.10 -12.03
C TYR A 244 13.19 -18.21 -10.63
N THR A 245 14.52 -18.29 -10.56
CA THR A 245 15.28 -18.33 -9.31
C THR A 245 16.58 -17.54 -9.45
N VAL A 246 16.95 -16.79 -8.40
CA VAL A 246 18.20 -15.99 -8.34
C VAL A 246 18.87 -16.05 -6.98
#